data_AF-A0A4S4NU92-F1
#
_entry.id   AF-A0A4S4NU92-F1
#
_cell.length_a   1.000
_cell.length_b   1.000
_cell.length_c   1.000
_cell.angle_alpha   90.00
_cell.angle_beta   90.00
_cell.angle_gamma   90.00
#
_symmetry.space_group_name_H-M   'P 1'
#
loop_
_entity.id
_entity.type
_entity.pdbx_description
1 polymer ?
#
loop_
_entity_poly.entity_id
_entity_poly.type
_entity_poly.pdbx_seq_one_letter_code
_entity_poly.pdbx_strand_id
1 'polypeptide(L)'
;MRFLSLCCLCSLLLLPACDGQTRERRTARGEDFVSDPDHLYFRNVRSRDYRAVTLSEGLEAYYHDDLEGEPSLIIRDNWLDDRAELLLGDRPLSLPEVRELYDRLRSGSAESPYSDDRQRRAATEVVEDYLRLIGG
;
A
#
# COMPACT_ATOMS: atom_id res chain seq x y z
N MET A 1 24.24 -45.55 10.45
CA MET A 1 23.80 -44.40 9.63
C MET A 1 22.31 -44.17 9.82
N ARG A 2 21.88 -43.38 10.81
CA ARG A 2 20.45 -43.11 11.12
C ARG A 2 20.14 -41.66 11.51
N PHE A 3 21.11 -40.75 11.42
CA PHE A 3 20.98 -39.37 11.92
C PHE A 3 20.59 -38.32 10.85
N LEU A 4 20.68 -38.63 9.55
CA LEU A 4 20.35 -37.66 8.50
C LEU A 4 18.83 -37.42 8.29
N SER A 5 17.95 -38.30 8.79
CA SER A 5 16.51 -38.20 8.49
C SER A 5 15.74 -37.25 9.43
N LEU A 6 16.30 -36.89 10.59
CA LEU A 6 15.59 -36.05 11.57
C LEU A 6 15.69 -34.54 11.26
N CYS A 7 16.79 -34.07 10.67
CA CYS A 7 16.96 -32.65 10.36
C CYS A 7 16.00 -32.15 9.26
N CYS A 8 15.70 -32.97 8.25
CA CYS A 8 14.74 -32.58 7.21
C CYS A 8 13.29 -32.46 7.72
N LEU A 9 12.91 -33.19 8.77
CA LEU A 9 11.54 -33.12 9.30
C LEU A 9 11.30 -31.86 10.15
N CYS A 10 12.33 -31.36 10.86
CA CYS A 10 12.22 -30.13 11.64
C CYS A 10 12.14 -28.86 10.78
N SER A 11 12.78 -28.85 9.61
CA SER A 11 12.77 -27.68 8.70
C SER A 11 11.40 -27.44 8.05
N LEU A 12 10.56 -28.47 7.92
CA LEU A 12 9.22 -28.39 7.30
C LEU A 12 8.14 -27.87 8.25
N LEU A 13 8.37 -27.86 9.57
CA LEU A 13 7.40 -27.44 10.58
C LEU A 13 7.48 -25.93 10.93
N LEU A 14 8.45 -25.20 10.38
CA LEU A 14 8.67 -23.77 10.67
C LEU A 14 8.02 -22.81 9.65
N LEU A 15 7.51 -23.33 8.54
CA LEU A 15 6.90 -22.49 7.49
C LEU A 15 5.50 -21.94 7.82
N PRO A 16 4.61 -22.59 8.62
CA PRO A 16 3.27 -22.03 8.85
C PRO A 16 3.23 -20.92 9.93
N ALA A 17 4.33 -20.68 10.64
CA ALA A 17 4.38 -19.69 11.72
C ALA A 17 4.38 -18.23 11.21
N CYS A 18 4.89 -17.99 10.00
CA CYS A 18 4.96 -16.63 9.43
C CYS A 18 3.60 -16.16 8.87
N ASP A 19 2.83 -17.06 8.27
CA ASP A 19 1.50 -16.73 7.72
C ASP A 19 0.46 -16.50 8.81
N GLY A 20 0.54 -17.26 9.91
CA GLY A 20 -0.38 -17.12 11.05
C GLY A 20 -0.33 -15.73 11.68
N GLN A 21 0.88 -15.22 11.95
CA GLN A 21 1.08 -13.90 12.53
C GLN A 21 0.60 -12.76 11.62
N THR A 22 0.81 -12.87 10.31
CA THR A 22 0.36 -11.86 9.34
C THR A 22 -1.16 -11.80 9.26
N ARG A 23 -1.84 -12.96 9.25
CA ARG A 23 -3.31 -13.02 9.23
C ARG A 23 -3.93 -12.49 10.53
N GLU A 24 -3.33 -12.79 11.68
CA GLU A 24 -3.76 -12.27 12.98
C GLU A 24 -3.57 -10.74 13.05
N ARG A 25 -2.41 -10.22 12.62
CA ARG A 25 -2.14 -8.77 12.55
C ARG A 25 -3.13 -8.07 11.62
N ARG A 26 -3.41 -8.62 10.43
CA ARG A 26 -4.42 -8.07 9.51
C ARG A 26 -5.80 -8.00 10.16
N THR A 27 -6.22 -9.08 10.83
CA THR A 27 -7.52 -9.12 11.51
C THR A 27 -7.60 -8.08 12.63
N ALA A 28 -6.50 -7.83 13.33
CA ALA A 28 -6.43 -6.84 14.42
C ALA A 28 -6.32 -5.39 13.92
N ARG A 29 -5.64 -5.16 12.79
CA ARG A 29 -5.30 -3.81 12.30
C ARG A 29 -6.34 -3.26 11.30
N GLY A 30 -6.97 -4.12 10.51
CA GLY A 30 -8.10 -3.75 9.65
C GLY A 30 -7.77 -3.72 8.15
N GLU A 31 -8.54 -2.93 7.42
CA GLU A 31 -8.52 -2.88 5.95
C GLU A 31 -7.31 -2.14 5.37
N ASP A 32 -6.66 -1.30 6.17
CA ASP A 32 -5.47 -0.52 5.86
C ASP A 32 -4.16 -1.25 6.21
N PHE A 33 -4.24 -2.51 6.63
CA PHE A 33 -3.08 -3.32 7.00
C PHE A 33 -2.14 -3.59 5.83
N VAL A 34 -0.85 -3.41 6.06
CA VAL A 34 0.23 -3.69 5.12
C VAL A 34 1.14 -4.76 5.71
N SER A 35 1.54 -5.76 4.92
CA SER A 35 2.50 -6.76 5.41
C SER A 35 3.94 -6.25 5.29
N ASP A 36 4.87 -6.75 6.13
CA ASP A 36 6.28 -6.38 6.04
C ASP A 36 6.87 -6.57 4.60
N PRO A 37 6.57 -7.67 3.88
CA PRO A 37 6.96 -7.81 2.47
C PRO A 37 6.39 -6.71 1.55
N ASP A 38 5.16 -6.27 1.77
CA ASP A 38 4.51 -5.25 0.93
C ASP A 38 5.12 -3.87 1.17
N HIS A 39 5.41 -3.50 2.43
CA HIS A 39 6.20 -2.33 2.75
C HIS A 39 7.54 -2.35 2.01
N LEU A 40 8.29 -3.45 2.13
CA LEU A 40 9.61 -3.59 1.51
C LEU A 40 9.55 -3.52 -0.02
N TYR A 41 8.54 -4.15 -0.63
CA TYR A 41 8.34 -4.08 -2.07
C TYR A 41 8.06 -2.64 -2.51
N PHE A 42 7.11 -1.97 -1.86
CA PHE A 42 6.74 -0.61 -2.22
C PHE A 42 7.94 0.34 -2.09
N ARG A 43 8.66 0.32 -0.97
CA ARG A 43 9.79 1.24 -0.74
C ARG A 43 11.00 1.02 -1.64
N ASN A 44 11.26 -0.22 -2.04
CA ASN A 44 12.46 -0.54 -2.83
C ASN A 44 12.19 -0.59 -4.34
N VAL A 45 10.94 -0.82 -4.74
CA VAL A 45 10.58 -1.01 -6.15
C VAL A 45 9.64 0.07 -6.63
N ARG A 46 8.51 0.27 -5.95
CA ARG A 46 7.42 1.09 -6.50
C ARG A 46 7.54 2.58 -6.22
N SER A 47 8.05 2.96 -5.05
CA SER A 47 8.21 4.35 -4.59
C SER A 47 9.16 5.20 -5.44
N ARG A 48 9.84 4.61 -6.43
CA ARG A 48 10.81 5.31 -7.30
C ARG A 48 10.19 6.46 -8.08
N ASP A 49 8.91 6.36 -8.43
CA ASP A 49 8.18 7.40 -9.17
C ASP A 49 7.52 8.42 -8.24
N TYR A 50 7.86 8.36 -6.94
CA TYR A 50 7.32 9.23 -5.92
C TYR A 50 8.43 10.06 -5.29
N ARG A 51 8.09 11.31 -4.99
CA ARG A 51 8.83 12.10 -4.01
C ARG A 51 8.39 11.70 -2.61
N ALA A 52 9.28 11.08 -1.85
CA ALA A 52 9.05 10.71 -0.45
C ALA A 52 9.40 11.87 0.50
N VAL A 53 8.55 12.10 1.51
CA VAL A 53 8.76 13.04 2.61
C VAL A 53 8.58 12.31 3.93
N THR A 54 9.62 12.28 4.77
CA THR A 54 9.53 11.73 6.12
C THR A 54 8.81 12.71 7.03
N LEU A 55 7.64 12.33 7.55
CA LEU A 55 6.84 13.16 8.45
C LEU A 55 7.28 12.97 9.92
N SER A 56 7.59 11.73 10.28
CA SER A 56 8.18 11.33 11.56
C SER A 56 8.90 10.00 11.39
N GLU A 57 9.60 9.53 12.42
CA GLU A 57 10.09 8.15 12.43
C GLU A 57 8.91 7.19 12.20
N GLY A 58 9.08 6.22 11.30
CA GLY A 58 8.01 5.28 10.97
C GLY A 58 7.02 5.75 9.91
N LEU A 59 6.96 7.04 9.59
CA LEU A 59 5.88 7.65 8.81
C LEU A 59 6.39 8.44 7.60
N GLU A 60 6.04 7.97 6.41
CA GLU A 60 6.45 8.57 5.15
C GLU A 60 5.23 8.94 4.30
N ALA A 61 5.29 10.10 3.64
CA ALA A 61 4.30 10.55 2.66
C ALA A 61 4.91 10.51 1.26
N TYR A 62 4.20 9.87 0.33
CA TYR A 62 4.63 9.66 -1.04
C TYR A 62 3.77 10.49 -1.99
N TYR A 63 4.41 11.46 -2.65
CA TYR A 63 3.79 12.36 -3.60
C TYR A 63 4.16 11.92 -5.02
N HIS A 64 3.17 11.72 -5.88
CA HIS A 64 3.43 11.42 -7.28
C HIS A 64 3.72 12.73 -8.04
N ASP A 65 4.84 12.80 -8.76
CA ASP A 65 5.31 14.05 -9.40
C ASP A 65 4.33 14.60 -10.45
N ASP A 66 3.53 13.74 -11.06
CA ASP A 66 2.52 14.14 -12.05
C ASP A 66 1.21 14.68 -11.43
N LEU A 67 1.08 14.69 -10.10
CA LEU A 67 -0.10 15.18 -9.37
C LEU A 67 0.16 16.52 -8.66
N GLU A 68 0.75 17.47 -9.37
CA GLU A 68 0.93 18.84 -8.87
C GLU A 68 -0.42 19.57 -8.81
N GLY A 69 -0.82 20.05 -7.62
CA GLY A 69 -2.01 20.87 -7.41
C GLY A 69 -2.97 20.32 -6.35
N GLU A 70 -4.15 20.94 -6.24
CA GLU A 70 -5.23 20.48 -5.36
C GLU A 70 -6.41 19.90 -6.15
N PRO A 71 -7.00 18.78 -5.69
CA PRO A 71 -6.59 18.01 -4.51
C PRO A 71 -5.36 17.14 -4.79
N SER A 72 -4.43 17.04 -3.84
CA SER A 72 -3.30 16.11 -3.93
C SER A 72 -3.74 14.68 -3.61
N LEU A 73 -3.21 13.66 -4.29
CA LEU A 73 -3.37 12.26 -3.90
C LEU A 73 -2.05 11.73 -3.33
N ILE A 74 -2.08 11.27 -2.08
CA ILE A 74 -0.86 10.94 -1.32
C ILE A 74 -1.03 9.56 -0.69
N ILE A 75 0.00 8.73 -0.79
CA ILE A 75 0.10 7.50 0.02
C ILE A 75 0.88 7.85 1.29
N ARG A 76 0.29 7.59 2.45
CA ARG A 76 0.96 7.71 3.75
C ARG A 76 1.25 6.32 4.29
N ASP A 77 2.54 5.95 4.35
CA ASP A 77 3.00 4.66 4.85
C ASP A 77 3.47 4.79 6.31
N ASN A 78 2.79 4.10 7.23
CA ASN A 78 3.22 3.95 8.62
C ASN A 78 3.67 2.50 8.86
N TRP A 79 4.97 2.29 8.78
CA TRP A 79 5.53 0.95 8.78
C TRP A 79 5.81 0.36 10.15
N LEU A 80 5.82 1.20 11.17
CA LEU A 80 5.86 0.73 12.55
C LEU A 80 4.47 0.20 12.96
N ASP A 81 3.41 0.79 12.40
CA ASP A 81 2.02 0.41 12.67
C ASP A 81 1.43 -0.51 11.58
N ASP A 82 2.23 -1.03 10.65
CA ASP A 82 1.82 -1.81 9.48
C ASP A 82 0.52 -1.34 8.85
N ARG A 83 0.47 -0.03 8.57
CA ARG A 83 -0.70 0.65 8.01
C ARG A 83 -0.26 1.54 6.87
N ALA A 84 -1.09 1.63 5.85
CA ALA A 84 -1.00 2.69 4.87
C ALA A 84 -2.37 3.32 4.64
N GLU A 85 -2.39 4.62 4.36
CA GLU A 85 -3.60 5.35 4.03
C GLU A 85 -3.44 6.06 2.69
N LEU A 86 -4.54 6.16 1.95
CA LEU A 86 -4.64 7.03 0.80
C LEU A 86 -5.34 8.33 1.19
N LEU A 87 -4.69 9.47 0.98
CA LEU A 87 -5.24 10.78 1.29
C LEU A 87 -5.60 11.52 0.01
N LEU A 88 -6.80 12.11 -0.03
CA LEU A 88 -7.21 13.08 -1.05
C LEU A 88 -7.28 14.48 -0.40
N GLY A 89 -6.33 15.34 -0.77
CA GLY A 89 -5.97 16.50 0.05
C GLY A 89 -5.44 16.03 1.40
N ASP A 90 -5.97 16.59 2.50
CA ASP A 90 -5.64 16.19 3.86
C ASP A 90 -6.56 15.08 4.42
N ARG A 91 -7.51 14.59 3.61
CA ARG A 91 -8.54 13.67 4.07
C ARG A 91 -8.18 12.22 3.75
N PRO A 92 -8.03 11.33 4.74
CA PRO A 92 -7.89 9.91 4.48
C PRO A 92 -9.18 9.34 3.86
N LEU A 93 -9.01 8.42 2.91
CA LEU A 93 -10.08 7.70 2.25
C LEU A 93 -10.25 6.32 2.87
N SER A 94 -11.50 5.92 3.11
CA SER A 94 -11.84 4.53 3.43
C SER A 94 -11.67 3.63 2.20
N LEU A 95 -11.49 2.32 2.39
CA LEU A 95 -11.32 1.38 1.27
C LEU A 95 -12.48 1.42 0.25
N PRO A 96 -13.76 1.54 0.64
CA PRO A 96 -14.85 1.75 -0.30
C PRO A 96 -14.70 3.03 -1.14
N GLU A 97 -14.30 4.15 -0.51
CA GLU A 97 -14.06 5.42 -1.22
C GLU A 97 -12.87 5.33 -2.18
N VAL A 98 -11.82 4.59 -1.82
CA VAL A 98 -10.67 4.32 -2.70
C VAL A 98 -11.12 3.56 -3.95
N ARG A 99 -11.96 2.53 -3.79
CA ARG A 99 -12.49 1.76 -4.93
C ARG A 99 -13.41 2.60 -5.80
N GLU A 100 -14.28 3.42 -5.20
CA GLU A 100 -15.13 4.35 -5.95
C GLU A 100 -14.29 5.40 -6.70
N LEU A 101 -13.22 5.90 -6.09
CA LEU A 101 -12.27 6.80 -6.77
C LEU A 101 -11.61 6.07 -7.96
N TYR A 102 -11.14 4.85 -7.77
CA TYR A 102 -10.54 4.04 -8.84
C TYR A 102 -11.47 3.88 -10.04
N ASP A 103 -12.72 3.49 -9.80
CA ASP A 103 -13.72 3.30 -10.85
C ASP A 103 -14.04 4.61 -11.59
N ARG A 104 -14.12 5.74 -10.86
CA ARG A 104 -14.31 7.07 -11.47
C ARG A 104 -13.13 7.49 -12.33
N LEU A 105 -11.90 7.27 -11.87
CA LEU A 105 -10.68 7.59 -12.63
C LEU A 105 -10.61 6.76 -13.92
N ARG A 106 -10.86 5.45 -13.81
CA ARG A 106 -10.79 4.51 -14.94
C ARG A 106 -11.90 4.71 -15.97
N SER A 107 -13.10 5.10 -15.54
CA SER A 107 -14.22 5.40 -16.44
C SER A 107 -14.05 6.73 -17.20
N GLY A 108 -13.10 7.58 -16.78
CA GLY A 108 -12.95 8.91 -17.34
C GLY A 108 -14.17 9.80 -17.09
N SER A 109 -14.88 9.57 -15.98
CA SER A 109 -16.07 10.36 -15.62
C SER A 109 -15.73 11.85 -15.54
N ALA A 110 -16.66 12.69 -15.99
CA ALA A 110 -16.56 14.15 -15.83
C ALA A 110 -16.52 14.60 -14.35
N GLU A 111 -16.88 13.70 -13.43
CA GLU A 111 -16.82 13.92 -11.98
C GLU A 111 -15.48 13.52 -11.34
N SER A 112 -14.47 13.17 -12.15
CA SER A 112 -13.10 12.96 -11.67
C SER A 112 -12.54 14.24 -11.05
N PRO A 113 -11.83 14.16 -9.89
CA PRO A 113 -11.16 15.31 -9.30
C PRO A 113 -10.02 15.84 -10.19
N TYR A 114 -9.54 15.02 -11.14
CA TYR A 114 -8.51 15.39 -12.10
C TYR A 114 -9.14 15.56 -13.49
N SER A 115 -9.04 16.78 -14.02
CA SER A 115 -9.56 17.14 -15.35
C SER A 115 -8.58 16.84 -16.48
N ASP A 116 -7.29 16.78 -16.18
CA ASP A 116 -6.22 16.46 -17.13
C ASP A 116 -6.01 14.94 -17.27
N ASP A 117 -5.77 14.47 -18.50
CA ASP A 117 -5.58 13.06 -18.83
C ASP A 117 -4.34 12.46 -18.16
N ARG A 118 -3.25 13.24 -18.09
CA ARG A 118 -2.01 12.80 -17.44
C ARG A 118 -2.21 12.70 -15.93
N GLN A 119 -2.84 13.69 -15.31
CA GLN A 119 -3.20 13.63 -13.89
C GLN A 119 -4.14 12.47 -13.58
N ARG A 120 -5.14 12.17 -14.42
CA ARG A 120 -6.00 10.99 -14.20
C ARG A 120 -5.23 9.69 -14.25
N ARG A 121 -4.28 9.53 -15.18
CA ARG A 121 -3.43 8.34 -15.25
C ARG A 121 -2.55 8.21 -14.01
N ALA A 122 -1.87 9.28 -13.63
CA ALA A 122 -1.06 9.31 -12.42
C ALA A 122 -1.89 8.99 -11.16
N ALA A 123 -3.09 9.58 -11.03
CA ALA A 123 -3.98 9.26 -9.92
C ALA A 123 -4.44 7.79 -9.94
N THR A 124 -4.68 7.22 -11.13
CA THR A 124 -5.03 5.81 -11.28
C THR A 124 -3.88 4.93 -10.79
N GLU A 125 -2.64 5.23 -11.20
CA GLU A 125 -1.44 4.52 -10.77
C GLU A 125 -1.25 4.59 -9.24
N VAL A 126 -1.45 5.77 -8.64
CA VAL A 126 -1.37 5.94 -7.18
C VAL A 126 -2.41 5.09 -6.45
N VAL A 127 -3.66 5.04 -6.95
CA VAL A 127 -4.69 4.19 -6.34
C VAL A 127 -4.34 2.71 -6.50
N GLU A 128 -3.83 2.29 -7.66
CA GLU A 128 -3.41 0.90 -7.90
C GLU A 128 -2.27 0.48 -6.99
N ASP A 129 -1.29 1.35 -6.81
CA ASP A 129 -0.15 1.11 -5.93
C ASP A 129 -0.55 1.00 -4.47
N TYR A 130 -1.45 1.87 -4.03
CA TYR A 130 -2.02 1.81 -2.69
C TYR A 130 -2.79 0.51 -2.47
N LEU A 131 -3.68 0.14 -3.40
CA LEU A 131 -4.45 -1.11 -3.29
C LEU A 131 -3.52 -2.32 -3.25
N ARG A 132 -2.47 -2.34 -4.08
CA ARG A 132 -1.45 -3.38 -4.04
C ARG A 132 -0.71 -3.41 -2.70
N LEU A 133 -0.35 -2.24 -2.17
CA LEU A 133 0.37 -2.11 -0.89
C LEU A 133 -0.41 -2.75 0.27
N ILE A 134 -1.74 -2.56 0.33
CA ILE A 134 -2.58 -3.18 1.37
C ILE A 134 -3.01 -4.63 1.02
N GLY A 135 -2.58 -5.16 -0.13
CA GLY A 135 -2.89 -6.52 -0.60
C GLY A 135 -4.31 -6.69 -1.15
N GLY A 136 -4.88 -5.64 -1.75
CA GLY A 136 -6.21 -5.59 -2.36
C GLY A 136 -6.27 -5.90 -3.86
#